data_AF-R6S0P6-F1
#
_entry.id   AF-R6S0P6-F1
#
_cell.length_a   1.000
_cell.length_b   1.000
_cell.length_c   1.000
_cell.angle_alpha   90.00
_cell.angle_beta   90.00
_cell.angle_gamma   90.00
#
_symmetry.space_group_name_H-M   'P 1'
#
loop_
_entity.id
_entity.type
_entity.pdbx_description
1 polymer ?
#
loop_
_entity_poly.entity_id
_entity_poly.type
_entity_poly.pdbx_seq_one_letter_code
_entity_poly.pdbx_strand_id
1 'polypeptide(L)'
;MENIFTFAESRTENLDVIIATYGGLLFLGIFLGLVFIFATVLIIYYKQVSEGYEDRERFATMRSVGMTEKEIKKSINSQVLTVFFAPLIFAGIHLIFAFPIILKAVKMFGFADSTLLLIANVICFAVFALFYIFAYKITSGIYLKIIGRK
;
A
#
# COMPACT_ATOMS: atom_id res chain seq x y z
N MET A 1 -24.76 22.69 44.41
CA MET A 1 -25.30 22.04 43.19
C MET A 1 -24.70 22.61 41.91
N GLU A 2 -24.45 23.92 41.80
CA GLU A 2 -23.78 24.54 40.63
C GLU A 2 -22.46 23.88 40.23
N ASN A 3 -21.55 23.63 41.19
CA ASN A 3 -20.27 23.00 40.88
C ASN A 3 -20.42 21.60 40.26
N ILE A 4 -21.41 20.80 40.68
CA ILE A 4 -21.64 19.46 40.12
C ILE A 4 -22.11 19.57 38.66
N PHE A 5 -22.94 20.56 38.34
CA PHE A 5 -23.43 20.81 36.98
C PHE A 5 -22.31 21.30 36.06
N THR A 6 -21.46 22.22 36.52
CA THR A 6 -20.32 22.70 35.72
C THR A 6 -19.27 21.62 35.48
N PHE A 7 -19.03 20.73 36.44
CA PHE A 7 -18.18 19.55 36.22
C PHE A 7 -18.82 18.53 35.27
N ALA A 8 -20.14 18.37 35.29
CA ALA A 8 -20.84 17.47 34.36
C ALA A 8 -20.77 18.02 32.92
N GLU A 9 -21.03 19.31 32.74
CA GLU A 9 -21.00 20.00 31.45
C GLU A 9 -19.58 20.04 30.83
N SER A 10 -18.56 20.32 31.65
CA SER A 10 -17.17 20.26 31.22
C SER A 10 -16.75 18.85 30.79
N ARG A 11 -17.25 17.80 31.45
CA ARG A 11 -16.97 16.42 31.06
C ARG A 11 -17.67 16.03 29.76
N THR A 12 -18.90 16.51 29.52
CA THR A 12 -19.62 16.25 28.27
C THR A 12 -18.95 16.97 27.08
N GLU A 13 -18.56 18.23 27.23
CA GLU A 13 -17.82 18.94 26.16
C GLU A 13 -16.49 18.28 25.84
N ASN A 14 -15.73 17.85 26.86
CA ASN A 14 -14.47 17.13 26.64
C ASN A 14 -14.68 15.79 25.92
N LEU A 15 -15.76 15.06 26.25
CA LEU A 15 -16.10 13.81 25.56
C LEU A 15 -16.46 14.06 24.10
N ASP A 16 -17.25 15.09 23.80
CA ASP A 16 -17.65 15.43 22.44
C ASP A 16 -16.44 15.83 21.58
N VAL A 17 -15.51 16.62 22.14
CA VAL A 17 -14.26 17.01 21.47
C VAL A 17 -13.35 15.80 21.21
N ILE A 18 -13.24 14.89 22.17
CA ILE A 18 -12.47 13.64 22.03
C ILE A 18 -13.09 12.78 20.91
N ILE A 19 -14.38 12.51 20.96
CA ILE A 19 -15.06 11.67 19.98
C ILE A 19 -14.97 12.28 18.58
N ALA A 20 -15.17 13.60 18.43
CA ALA A 20 -15.06 14.27 17.15
C ALA A 20 -13.64 14.19 16.57
N THR A 21 -12.62 14.45 17.39
CA THR A 21 -11.22 14.46 16.94
C THR A 21 -10.74 13.05 16.58
N TYR A 22 -10.89 12.08 17.49
CA TYR A 22 -10.42 10.72 17.24
C TYR A 22 -11.28 9.96 16.24
N GLY A 23 -12.60 10.19 16.24
CA GLY A 23 -13.51 9.64 15.25
C GLY A 23 -13.21 10.15 13.84
N GLY A 24 -12.95 11.45 13.69
CA GLY A 24 -12.53 12.05 12.42
C GLY A 24 -11.21 11.48 11.91
N LEU A 25 -10.21 11.35 12.78
CA LEU A 25 -8.90 10.77 12.43
C LEU A 25 -9.01 9.28 12.05
N LEU A 26 -9.82 8.51 12.76
CA LEU A 26 -10.06 7.09 12.46
C LEU A 26 -10.79 6.92 11.13
N PHE A 27 -11.84 7.71 10.88
CA PHE A 27 -12.53 7.74 9.60
C PHE A 27 -11.57 8.08 8.45
N LEU A 28 -10.78 9.15 8.60
CA LEU A 28 -9.83 9.58 7.59
C LEU A 28 -8.79 8.50 7.30
N GLY A 29 -8.24 7.87 8.35
CA GLY A 29 -7.26 6.78 8.21
C GLY A 29 -7.82 5.57 7.45
N ILE A 30 -9.02 5.11 7.81
CA ILE A 30 -9.67 3.98 7.12
C ILE A 30 -10.03 4.35 5.69
N PHE A 31 -10.64 5.53 5.48
CA PHE A 31 -11.07 5.98 4.16
C PHE A 31 -9.89 6.13 3.20
N LEU A 32 -8.84 6.85 3.61
CA LEU A 32 -7.62 7.01 2.80
C LEU A 32 -6.92 5.66 2.57
N GLY A 33 -6.86 4.81 3.59
CA GLY A 33 -6.30 3.46 3.47
C GLY A 33 -7.00 2.63 2.39
N LEU A 34 -8.34 2.62 2.38
CA LEU A 34 -9.13 1.94 1.35
C LEU A 34 -8.87 2.53 -0.04
N VAL A 35 -8.93 3.85 -0.18
CA VAL A 35 -8.69 4.54 -1.46
C VAL A 35 -7.30 4.21 -2.01
N PHE A 36 -6.26 4.20 -1.16
CA PHE A 36 -4.91 3.84 -1.59
C PHE A 36 -4.76 2.37 -1.97
N ILE A 37 -5.45 1.45 -1.28
CA ILE A 37 -5.47 0.04 -1.70
C ILE A 37 -6.10 -0.08 -3.10
N PHE A 38 -7.26 0.54 -3.34
CA PHE A 38 -7.89 0.54 -4.66
C PHE A 38 -6.98 1.14 -5.73
N ALA A 39 -6.37 2.29 -5.46
CA ALA A 39 -5.42 2.94 -6.37
C ALA A 39 -4.23 2.02 -6.68
N THR A 40 -3.67 1.35 -5.68
CA THR A 40 -2.57 0.39 -5.84
C THR A 40 -2.97 -0.77 -6.75
N VAL A 41 -4.15 -1.35 -6.55
CA VAL A 41 -4.68 -2.44 -7.39
C VAL A 41 -4.83 -1.99 -8.85
N LEU A 42 -5.40 -0.80 -9.07
CA LEU A 42 -5.58 -0.24 -10.41
C LEU A 42 -4.23 0.02 -11.09
N ILE A 43 -3.28 0.62 -10.39
CA ILE A 43 -1.93 0.88 -10.92
C ILE A 43 -1.26 -0.42 -11.33
N ILE A 44 -1.30 -1.45 -10.46
CA ILE A 44 -0.74 -2.78 -10.75
C ILE A 44 -1.42 -3.40 -11.97
N TYR A 45 -2.75 -3.35 -12.04
CA TYR A 45 -3.52 -3.88 -13.16
C TYR A 45 -3.12 -3.22 -14.49
N TYR A 46 -3.13 -1.88 -14.55
CA TYR A 46 -2.77 -1.17 -15.77
C TYR A 46 -1.33 -1.43 -16.17
N LYS A 47 -0.42 -1.53 -15.20
CA LYS A 47 0.98 -1.83 -15.46
C LYS A 47 1.15 -3.24 -16.04
N GLN A 48 0.53 -4.26 -15.45
CA GLN A 48 0.56 -5.63 -16.00
C GLN A 48 -0.02 -5.72 -17.41
N VAL A 49 -1.11 -4.99 -17.67
CA VAL A 49 -1.70 -4.94 -19.02
C VAL A 49 -0.74 -4.27 -20.00
N SER A 50 -0.22 -3.09 -19.66
CA SER A 50 0.68 -2.32 -20.53
C SER A 50 1.97 -3.09 -20.83
N GLU A 51 2.65 -3.59 -19.80
CA GLU A 51 3.88 -4.38 -19.95
C GLU A 51 3.62 -5.68 -20.72
N GLY A 52 2.45 -6.32 -20.54
CA GLY A 52 2.09 -7.52 -21.28
C GLY A 52 2.00 -7.30 -22.79
N TYR A 53 1.51 -6.14 -23.24
CA TYR A 53 1.47 -5.80 -24.67
C TYR A 53 2.85 -5.43 -25.21
N GLU A 54 3.62 -4.64 -24.47
CA GLU A 54 4.98 -4.22 -24.87
C GLU A 54 5.93 -5.43 -24.96
N ASP A 55 5.90 -6.32 -23.96
CA ASP A 55 6.75 -7.51 -23.93
C ASP A 55 6.35 -8.53 -25.01
N ARG A 56 5.11 -8.53 -25.51
CA ARG A 56 4.71 -9.39 -26.65
C ARG A 56 5.43 -8.98 -27.93
N GLU A 57 5.54 -7.69 -28.20
CA GLU A 57 6.29 -7.21 -29.36
C GLU A 57 7.79 -7.53 -29.20
N ARG A 58 8.32 -7.25 -28.00
CA ARG A 58 9.71 -7.54 -27.65
C ARG A 58 10.05 -9.03 -27.72
N PHE A 59 9.09 -9.90 -27.39
CA PHE A 59 9.19 -11.35 -27.53
C PHE A 59 9.44 -11.76 -28.98
N ALA A 60 8.69 -11.18 -29.94
CA ALA A 60 8.87 -11.46 -31.36
C ALA A 60 10.27 -11.04 -31.85
N THR A 61 10.77 -9.89 -31.40
CA THR A 61 12.13 -9.43 -31.69
C THR A 61 13.21 -10.34 -31.09
N MET A 62 13.05 -10.77 -29.84
CA MET A 62 14.01 -11.69 -29.21
C MET A 62 14.09 -13.03 -29.95
N ARG A 63 12.97 -13.50 -30.48
CA ARG A 63 12.92 -14.73 -31.28
C ARG A 63 13.59 -14.57 -32.64
N SER A 64 13.47 -13.41 -33.29
CA SER A 64 14.13 -13.16 -34.58
C SER A 64 15.65 -13.09 -34.48
N VAL A 65 16.20 -12.73 -33.30
CA VAL A 65 17.65 -12.75 -33.03
C VAL A 65 18.17 -14.10 -32.50
N GLY A 66 17.31 -15.13 -32.44
CA GLY A 66 17.71 -16.51 -32.13
C GLY A 66 17.60 -16.93 -30.66
N MET A 67 16.96 -16.13 -29.79
CA MET A 67 16.73 -16.53 -28.40
C MET A 67 15.71 -17.67 -28.31
N THR A 68 15.94 -18.59 -27.36
CA THR A 68 14.99 -19.67 -27.06
C THR A 68 13.83 -19.17 -26.21
N GLU A 69 12.67 -19.84 -26.31
CA GLU A 69 11.49 -19.61 -25.49
C GLU A 69 11.79 -19.58 -23.97
N LYS A 70 12.74 -20.41 -23.53
CA LYS A 70 13.14 -20.52 -22.12
C LYS A 70 13.92 -19.29 -21.67
N GLU A 71 14.84 -18.79 -22.50
CA GLU A 71 15.62 -17.58 -22.22
C GLU A 71 14.72 -16.36 -22.18
N ILE A 72 13.78 -16.27 -23.13
CA ILE A 72 12.85 -15.15 -23.19
C ILE A 72 11.96 -15.11 -21.95
N LYS A 73 11.32 -16.23 -21.58
CA LYS A 73 10.47 -16.30 -20.38
C LYS A 73 11.24 -15.99 -19.09
N LYS A 74 12.50 -16.42 -18.99
CA LYS A 74 13.36 -16.11 -17.85
C LYS A 74 13.65 -14.61 -17.77
N SER A 75 14.00 -13.99 -18.90
CA SER A 75 14.30 -12.55 -18.97
C SER A 75 13.08 -11.73 -18.56
N ILE A 76 11.93 -12.05 -19.14
CA ILE A 76 10.63 -11.43 -18.84
C ILE A 76 10.28 -11.53 -17.35
N ASN A 77 10.29 -12.74 -16.78
CA ASN A 77 9.93 -12.92 -15.37
C ASN A 77 10.87 -12.17 -14.43
N SER A 78 12.16 -12.12 -14.74
CA SER A 78 13.14 -11.39 -13.92
C SER A 78 12.89 -9.89 -13.96
N GLN A 79 12.59 -9.33 -15.13
CA GLN A 79 12.28 -7.91 -15.29
C GLN A 79 11.01 -7.53 -14.54
N VAL A 80 9.90 -8.25 -14.80
CA VAL A 80 8.60 -7.99 -14.18
C VAL A 80 8.71 -8.10 -12.66
N LEU A 81 9.31 -9.17 -12.14
CA LEU A 81 9.43 -9.35 -10.68
C LEU A 81 10.21 -8.21 -10.02
N THR A 82 11.33 -7.78 -10.64
CA THR A 82 12.16 -6.70 -10.09
C THR A 82 11.40 -5.38 -10.06
N VAL A 83 10.73 -5.04 -11.17
CA VAL A 83 9.99 -3.77 -11.31
C VAL A 83 8.78 -3.70 -10.38
N PHE A 84 8.15 -4.85 -10.06
CA PHE A 84 7.03 -4.90 -9.13
C PHE A 84 7.45 -4.94 -7.65
N PHE A 85 8.57 -5.57 -7.28
CA PHE A 85 8.99 -5.58 -5.89
C PHE A 85 9.69 -4.28 -5.45
N ALA A 86 10.32 -3.55 -6.38
CA ALA A 86 11.00 -2.29 -6.07
C ALA A 86 10.09 -1.24 -5.40
N PRO A 87 8.84 -0.97 -5.86
CA PRO A 87 7.91 -0.08 -5.17
C PRO A 87 7.58 -0.50 -3.75
N LEU A 88 7.38 -1.80 -3.49
CA LEU A 88 7.05 -2.30 -2.15
C LEU A 88 8.23 -2.14 -1.18
N ILE A 89 9.45 -2.41 -1.64
CA ILE A 89 10.68 -2.16 -0.88
C ILE A 89 10.82 -0.66 -0.58
N PHE A 90 10.62 0.18 -1.59
CA PHE A 90 10.69 1.64 -1.44
C PHE A 90 9.65 2.15 -0.43
N ALA A 91 8.43 1.61 -0.44
CA ALA A 91 7.41 1.95 0.55
C ALA A 91 7.85 1.58 1.98
N GLY A 92 8.48 0.42 2.16
CA GLY A 92 9.04 0.02 3.46
C GLY A 92 10.17 0.95 3.93
N ILE A 93 11.08 1.32 3.03
CA ILE A 93 12.13 2.31 3.32
C ILE A 93 11.51 3.66 3.68
N HIS A 94 10.55 4.15 2.88
CA HIS A 94 9.85 5.39 3.13
C HIS A 94 9.17 5.40 4.51
N LEU A 95 8.54 4.29 4.91
CA LEU A 95 7.92 4.13 6.22
C LEU A 95 8.93 4.24 7.37
N ILE A 96 10.11 3.63 7.23
CA ILE A 96 11.18 3.72 8.23
C ILE A 96 11.61 5.18 8.43
N PHE A 97 11.80 5.93 7.33
CA PHE A 97 12.15 7.35 7.39
C PHE A 97 11.00 8.22 7.93
N ALA A 98 9.74 7.87 7.65
CA ALA A 98 8.57 8.61 8.11
C ALA A 98 8.25 8.36 9.60
N PHE A 99 8.58 7.17 10.14
CA PHE A 99 8.27 6.78 11.51
C PHE A 99 8.61 7.82 12.59
N PRO A 100 9.81 8.44 12.64
CA PRO A 100 10.11 9.45 13.66
C PRO A 100 9.22 10.71 13.55
N ILE A 101 8.80 11.07 12.35
CA ILE A 101 7.90 12.22 12.11
C ILE A 101 6.50 11.86 12.60
N ILE A 102 6.01 10.67 12.26
CA ILE A 102 4.71 10.16 12.70
C ILE A 102 4.67 10.05 14.24
N LEU A 103 5.73 9.52 14.86
CA LEU A 103 5.83 9.40 16.32
C LEU A 103 5.77 10.77 17.01
N LYS A 104 6.44 11.78 16.46
CA LYS A 104 6.37 13.16 16.99
C LYS A 104 4.96 13.74 16.83
N ALA A 105 4.35 13.59 15.65
CA ALA A 105 2.99 14.08 15.40
C ALA A 105 1.97 13.45 16.36
N VAL A 106 2.02 12.12 16.54
CA VAL A 106 1.11 11.40 17.43
C VAL A 106 1.32 11.80 18.90
N LYS A 107 2.58 11.99 19.35
CA LYS A 107 2.89 12.51 20.69
C LYS A 107 2.25 13.88 20.98
N MET A 108 2.09 14.74 19.98
CA MET A 108 1.45 16.05 20.15
C MET A 108 -0.04 15.93 20.51
N PHE A 109 -0.69 14.80 20.19
CA PHE A 109 -2.07 14.52 20.57
C PHE A 109 -2.20 13.91 21.99
N GLY A 110 -1.12 13.89 22.79
CA GLY A 110 -1.16 13.43 24.18
C GLY A 110 -1.06 11.92 24.35
N PHE A 111 -0.84 11.17 23.27
CA PHE A 111 -0.62 9.73 23.28
C PHE A 111 0.64 9.41 22.49
N ALA A 112 1.56 8.60 23.04
CA ALA A 112 2.33 7.67 22.23
C ALA A 112 3.10 6.70 23.12
N ASP A 113 2.56 5.50 23.29
CA ASP A 113 3.45 4.37 23.49
C ASP A 113 4.15 4.10 22.15
N SER A 114 5.47 4.32 22.10
CA SER A 114 6.27 4.12 20.90
C SER A 114 6.26 2.66 20.42
N THR A 115 6.13 1.71 21.36
CA THR A 115 6.03 0.28 21.07
C THR A 115 4.70 -0.03 20.40
N LEU A 116 3.59 0.50 20.95
CA LEU A 116 2.27 0.32 20.35
C LEU A 116 2.21 0.88 18.92
N LEU A 117 2.75 2.10 18.73
CA LEU A 117 2.77 2.74 17.41
C LEU A 117 3.62 1.95 16.42
N LEU A 118 4.76 1.41 16.85
CA LEU A 118 5.62 0.58 16.01
C LEU A 118 4.89 -0.70 15.59
N ILE A 119 4.27 -1.41 16.53
CA ILE A 119 3.49 -2.63 16.23
C ILE A 119 2.36 -2.33 15.25
N ALA A 120 1.60 -1.25 15.47
CA ALA A 120 0.53 -0.83 14.58
C ALA A 120 1.05 -0.51 13.16
N ASN A 121 2.20 0.17 13.03
CA ASN A 121 2.81 0.46 11.73
C ASN A 121 3.26 -0.83 11.02
N VAL A 122 3.89 -1.75 11.73
CA VAL A 122 4.33 -3.04 11.17
C VAL A 122 3.13 -3.86 10.68
N ILE A 123 2.05 -3.93 11.47
CA ILE A 123 0.82 -4.61 11.07
C ILE A 123 0.20 -3.93 9.84
N CYS A 124 0.09 -2.60 9.83
CA CYS A 124 -0.46 -1.85 8.71
C CYS A 124 0.34 -2.09 7.42
N PHE A 125 1.68 -2.03 7.50
CA PHE A 125 2.55 -2.32 6.37
C PHE A 125 2.43 -3.78 5.90
N ALA A 126 2.34 -4.73 6.83
CA ALA A 126 2.15 -6.14 6.49
C ALA A 126 0.83 -6.38 5.76
N VAL A 127 -0.27 -5.77 6.23
CA VAL A 127 -1.58 -5.82 5.56
C VAL A 127 -1.51 -5.20 4.18
N PHE A 128 -0.89 -4.02 4.05
CA PHE A 128 -0.69 -3.36 2.75
C PHE A 128 0.13 -4.25 1.79
N ALA A 129 1.24 -4.83 2.26
CA ALA A 129 2.09 -5.72 1.47
C ALA A 129 1.34 -6.99 1.02
N LEU A 130 0.48 -7.55 1.88
CA LEU A 130 -0.38 -8.68 1.52
C LEU A 130 -1.34 -8.32 0.39
N PHE A 131 -2.04 -7.18 0.49
CA PHE A 131 -2.91 -6.70 -0.59
C PHE A 131 -2.12 -6.43 -1.87
N TYR A 132 -0.93 -5.84 -1.77
CA TYR A 132 -0.04 -5.60 -2.91
C TYR A 132 0.32 -6.90 -3.63
N ILE A 133 0.81 -7.90 -2.89
CA ILE A 133 1.22 -9.21 -3.44
C ILE A 133 0.01 -9.94 -4.03
N PHE A 134 -1.15 -9.86 -3.38
CA PHE A 134 -2.38 -10.45 -3.88
C PHE A 134 -2.83 -9.83 -5.20
N ALA A 135 -2.83 -8.49 -5.27
CA ALA A 135 -3.13 -7.75 -6.49
C ALA A 135 -2.18 -8.13 -7.63
N TYR A 136 -0.87 -8.19 -7.34
CA TYR A 136 0.14 -8.64 -8.29
C TYR A 136 -0.14 -10.07 -8.80
N LYS A 137 -0.41 -11.02 -7.91
CA LYS A 137 -0.68 -12.41 -8.30
C LYS A 137 -1.90 -12.53 -9.21
N ILE A 138 -3.01 -11.87 -8.87
CA ILE A 138 -4.23 -11.89 -9.70
C ILE A 138 -3.96 -11.31 -11.08
N THR A 139 -3.32 -10.15 -11.13
CA THR A 139 -3.10 -9.40 -12.38
C THR A 139 -2.02 -10.03 -13.25
N SER A 140 -1.05 -10.76 -12.67
CA SER A 140 -0.03 -11.52 -13.42
C SER A 140 -0.63 -12.57 -14.37
N GLY A 141 -1.81 -13.11 -14.06
CA GLY A 141 -2.52 -14.02 -14.96
C GLY A 141 -2.96 -13.35 -16.27
N ILE A 142 -3.28 -12.05 -16.22
CA ILE A 142 -3.63 -11.26 -17.41
C ILE A 142 -2.39 -11.06 -18.28
N TYR A 143 -1.27 -10.68 -17.67
CA TYR A 143 0.01 -10.54 -18.33
C TYR A 143 0.41 -11.81 -19.11
N LEU A 144 0.38 -12.97 -18.45
CA LEU A 144 0.70 -14.26 -19.08
C LEU A 144 -0.26 -14.60 -20.24
N LYS A 145 -1.53 -14.23 -20.12
CA LYS A 145 -2.53 -14.42 -21.18
C LYS A 145 -2.28 -13.53 -22.40
N ILE A 146 -1.80 -12.31 -22.20
CA ILE A 146 -1.48 -11.38 -23.30
C ILE A 146 -0.27 -11.89 -24.09
N ILE A 147 0.79 -12.33 -23.41
CA ILE A 147 2.00 -12.85 -24.06
C ILE A 147 1.74 -14.20 -24.74
N GLY A 148 0.90 -15.05 -24.15
CA GLY A 148 0.57 -16.37 -24.70
C GLY A 148 -0.37 -16.33 -25.93
N ARG A 149 -0.98 -15.18 -26.24
CA ARG A 149 -1.80 -15.03 -27.45
C ARG A 149 -0.90 -14.92 -28.69
N LYS A 150 -1.00 -15.93 -29.57
CA LYS A 150 -0.40 -15.91 -30.91
C LYS A 150 -0.91 -14.72 -31.70
#